data_AF-A0A0W0Z0N8-F1
#
_entry.id   AF-A0A0W0Z0N8-F1
#
_cell.length_a   1.000
_cell.length_b   1.000
_cell.length_c   1.000
_cell.angle_alpha   90.00
_cell.angle_beta   90.00
_cell.angle_gamma   90.00
#
_symmetry.space_group_name_H-M   'P 1'
#
loop_
_entity.id
_entity.type
_entity.pdbx_description
1 polymer ?
#
loop_
_entity_poly.entity_id
_entity_poly.type
_entity_poly.pdbx_seq_one_letter_code
_entity_poly.pdbx_strand_id
1 'polypeptide(L)'
;MPQISATFSWDNRIEISNDELNVLKNAKEYLQNALAFERNFEFLIFNYIEYEFTIAKISIKDMANITFDRALFNKYITEINVRLLNLFSTFKAYRDKSPSLVNKLCKDKKLFDDLCSSKYDNFFSFRLIDLLRNHAQHNDNPMSLLTLGGEWRGEYQTTQANSEHYTNPIVDTEILRKNKKIKKNILPSPDDKFHLTFCIKQYIECLSSVHKQISETIKTQIISIQQEILTILEPKMKLSDDKIIFVYKNNNYETYYLNCDTYFDLNREHINLSNLSNHCINTKTPKEEKDKISQLNKYNPKP
;
A
#
# COMPACT_ATOMS: atom_id res chain seq x y z
N MET A 1 -7.92 24.83 -20.02
CA MET A 1 -7.49 25.81 -19.00
C MET A 1 -8.69 26.08 -18.12
N PRO A 2 -8.63 25.87 -16.79
CA PRO A 2 -9.74 26.28 -15.94
C PRO A 2 -9.76 27.80 -15.89
N GLN A 3 -10.88 28.40 -16.28
CA GLN A 3 -11.15 29.81 -16.03
C GLN A 3 -11.26 30.00 -14.52
N ILE A 4 -10.29 30.70 -13.94
CA ILE A 4 -10.37 31.19 -12.56
C ILE A 4 -11.37 32.35 -12.59
N SER A 5 -12.65 32.06 -12.39
CA SER A 5 -13.69 33.06 -12.15
C SER A 5 -13.89 33.21 -10.65
N ALA A 6 -13.34 34.28 -10.06
CA ALA A 6 -13.91 34.99 -8.92
C ALA A 6 -12.97 36.16 -8.58
N THR A 7 -13.50 37.37 -8.73
CA THR A 7 -13.13 38.62 -8.06
C THR A 7 -12.14 38.48 -6.90
N PHE A 8 -10.84 38.60 -7.18
CA PHE A 8 -9.84 38.91 -6.17
C PHE A 8 -9.93 40.41 -5.88
N SER A 9 -10.67 40.79 -4.84
CA SER A 9 -10.66 42.16 -4.35
C SER A 9 -9.23 42.53 -3.93
N TRP A 10 -8.75 43.69 -4.39
CA TRP A 10 -7.44 44.23 -4.02
C TRP A 10 -7.28 44.51 -2.51
N ASP A 11 -8.38 44.47 -1.75
CA ASP A 11 -8.46 44.71 -0.30
C ASP A 11 -8.02 43.53 0.59
N ASN A 12 -7.77 42.34 0.03
CA ASN A 12 -7.31 41.16 0.81
C ASN A 12 -5.78 40.95 0.74
N ARG A 13 -5.00 41.99 0.47
CA ARG A 13 -3.53 41.90 0.42
C ARG A 13 -2.95 42.05 1.83
N ILE A 14 -2.22 41.04 2.27
CA ILE A 14 -1.48 41.07 3.54
C ILE A 14 0.01 41.28 3.27
N GLU A 15 0.62 42.17 4.05
CA GLU A 15 2.07 42.33 4.05
C GLU A 15 2.69 41.26 4.95
N ILE A 16 3.66 40.53 4.39
CA ILE A 16 4.42 39.51 5.12
C ILE A 16 5.91 39.83 5.08
N SER A 17 6.58 39.58 6.20
CA SER A 17 8.03 39.75 6.32
C SER A 17 8.76 38.67 5.52
N ASN A 18 10.07 38.89 5.28
CA ASN A 18 10.90 37.85 4.65
C ASN A 18 10.99 36.57 5.50
N ASP A 19 10.96 36.70 6.84
CA ASP A 19 11.02 35.56 7.75
C ASP A 19 9.71 34.76 7.71
N GLU A 20 8.56 35.45 7.74
CA GLU A 20 7.25 34.82 7.58
C GLU A 20 7.14 34.11 6.22
N LEU A 21 7.65 34.73 5.15
CA LEU A 21 7.69 34.10 3.84
C LEU A 21 8.54 32.82 3.83
N ASN A 22 9.68 32.82 4.52
CA ASN A 22 10.52 31.62 4.63
C ASN A 22 9.81 30.50 5.39
N VAL A 23 9.06 30.82 6.46
CA VAL A 23 8.21 29.86 7.18
C VAL A 23 7.17 29.25 6.24
N LEU A 24 6.44 30.08 5.48
CA LEU A 24 5.42 29.60 4.53
C LEU A 24 6.03 28.72 3.41
N LYS A 25 7.25 29.03 2.95
CA LYS A 25 8.00 28.19 1.99
C LYS A 25 8.34 26.83 2.54
N ASN A 26 8.91 26.79 3.74
CA ASN A 26 9.28 25.54 4.39
C ASN A 26 8.03 24.69 4.68
N ALA A 27 6.94 25.33 5.13
CA ALA A 27 5.67 24.67 5.37
C ALA A 27 5.09 24.04 4.10
N LYS A 28 5.07 24.79 2.98
CA LYS A 28 4.61 24.26 1.68
C LYS A 28 5.44 23.06 1.24
N GLU A 29 6.77 23.16 1.29
CA GLU A 29 7.65 22.05 0.90
C GLU A 29 7.40 20.81 1.79
N TYR A 30 7.26 21.02 3.10
CA TYR A 30 6.98 19.93 4.04
C TYR A 30 5.65 19.24 3.71
N LEU A 31 4.56 20.01 3.55
CA LEU A 31 3.24 19.48 3.22
C LEU A 31 3.22 18.74 1.88
N GLN A 32 3.93 19.25 0.88
CA GLN A 32 4.06 18.56 -0.42
C GLN A 32 4.76 17.22 -0.30
N ASN A 33 5.86 17.15 0.47
CA ASN A 33 6.56 15.89 0.72
C ASN A 33 5.70 14.91 1.53
N ALA A 34 4.95 15.40 2.54
CA ALA A 34 4.05 14.58 3.35
C ALA A 34 2.90 14.00 2.50
N LEU A 35 2.29 14.82 1.66
CA LEU A 35 1.25 14.39 0.73
C LEU A 35 1.79 13.39 -0.31
N ALA A 36 3.01 13.59 -0.78
CA ALA A 36 3.66 12.61 -1.67
C ALA A 36 3.90 11.26 -0.98
N PHE A 37 4.21 11.26 0.33
CA PHE A 37 4.35 10.03 1.11
C PHE A 37 3.01 9.29 1.21
N GLU A 38 1.93 9.98 1.57
CA GLU A 38 0.57 9.40 1.65
C GLU A 38 0.09 8.88 0.28
N ARG A 39 0.23 9.66 -0.80
CA ARG A 39 -0.17 9.24 -2.15
C ARG A 39 0.59 8.01 -2.66
N ASN A 40 1.88 7.90 -2.35
CA ASN A 40 2.63 6.71 -2.73
C ASN A 40 2.09 5.44 -2.05
N PHE A 41 1.57 5.57 -0.82
CA PHE A 41 0.91 4.47 -0.13
C PHE A 41 -0.50 4.21 -0.69
N GLU A 42 -1.28 5.25 -0.96
CA GLU A 42 -2.58 5.17 -1.62
C GLU A 42 -2.53 4.37 -2.93
N PHE A 43 -1.55 4.66 -3.80
CA PHE A 43 -1.35 3.92 -5.06
C PHE A 43 -1.09 2.42 -4.84
N LEU A 44 -0.38 2.07 -3.77
CA LEU A 44 -0.14 0.69 -3.38
C LEU A 44 -1.45 0.03 -2.94
N ILE A 45 -2.24 0.69 -2.10
CA ILE A 45 -3.53 0.19 -1.61
C ILE A 45 -4.53 0.01 -2.75
N PHE A 46 -4.61 0.96 -3.67
CA PHE A 46 -5.46 0.85 -4.86
C PHE A 46 -5.15 -0.42 -5.67
N ASN A 47 -3.86 -0.73 -5.89
CA ASN A 47 -3.47 -1.94 -6.62
C ASN A 47 -3.74 -3.23 -5.84
N TYR A 48 -3.67 -3.19 -4.50
CA TYR A 48 -4.05 -4.32 -3.67
C TYR A 48 -5.56 -4.58 -3.73
N ILE A 49 -6.38 -3.54 -3.69
CA ILE A 49 -7.84 -3.64 -3.84
C ILE A 49 -8.21 -4.23 -5.20
N GLU A 50 -7.59 -3.74 -6.28
CA GLU A 50 -7.79 -4.28 -7.64
C GLU A 50 -7.42 -5.77 -7.75
N TYR A 51 -6.38 -6.20 -7.05
CA TYR A 51 -6.01 -7.61 -6.95
C TYR A 51 -7.10 -8.42 -6.22
N GLU A 52 -7.52 -8.00 -5.03
CA GLU A 52 -8.58 -8.70 -4.27
C GLU A 52 -9.91 -8.76 -5.05
N PHE A 53 -10.30 -7.67 -5.72
CA PHE A 53 -11.48 -7.66 -6.59
C PHE A 53 -11.37 -8.65 -7.74
N THR A 54 -10.18 -8.80 -8.32
CA THR A 54 -9.94 -9.77 -9.38
C THR A 54 -10.13 -11.20 -8.86
N ILE A 55 -9.62 -11.51 -7.67
CA ILE A 55 -9.81 -12.81 -7.01
C ILE A 55 -11.29 -13.10 -6.71
N ALA A 56 -12.00 -12.10 -6.18
CA ALA A 56 -13.44 -12.19 -5.93
C ALA A 56 -14.24 -12.44 -7.21
N LYS A 57 -13.96 -11.65 -8.26
CA LYS A 57 -14.59 -11.74 -9.57
C LYS A 57 -14.40 -13.12 -10.21
N ILE A 58 -13.19 -13.69 -10.11
CA ILE A 58 -12.93 -15.04 -10.63
C ILE A 58 -13.73 -16.09 -9.85
N SER A 59 -13.79 -15.98 -8.52
CA SER A 59 -14.58 -16.90 -7.67
C SER A 59 -16.06 -16.89 -8.03
N ILE A 60 -16.63 -15.70 -8.28
CA ILE A 60 -18.04 -15.55 -8.70
C ILE A 60 -18.27 -16.12 -10.10
N LYS A 61 -17.33 -15.91 -11.03
CA LYS A 61 -17.44 -16.46 -12.39
C LYS A 61 -17.32 -17.97 -12.39
N ASP A 62 -16.42 -18.52 -11.60
CA ASP A 62 -16.25 -19.97 -11.44
C ASP A 62 -17.53 -20.60 -10.88
N MET A 63 -18.13 -20.00 -9.85
CA MET A 63 -19.44 -20.41 -9.32
C MET A 63 -20.53 -20.46 -10.40
N ALA A 64 -20.58 -19.48 -11.31
CA ALA A 64 -21.58 -19.42 -12.37
C ALA A 64 -21.30 -20.39 -13.54
N ASN A 65 -20.07 -20.88 -13.67
CA ASN A 65 -19.65 -21.75 -14.76
C ASN A 65 -19.71 -23.22 -14.35
N ILE A 66 -20.63 -23.96 -14.95
CA ILE A 66 -20.89 -25.37 -14.61
C ILE A 66 -19.86 -26.31 -15.28
N THR A 67 -19.14 -25.85 -16.30
CA THR A 67 -18.19 -26.66 -17.07
C THR A 67 -16.76 -26.17 -16.96
N PHE A 68 -15.82 -27.11 -16.80
CA PHE A 68 -14.40 -26.81 -16.81
C PHE A 68 -13.93 -26.51 -18.24
N ASP A 69 -13.49 -25.28 -18.48
CA ASP A 69 -12.83 -24.86 -19.72
C ASP A 69 -11.36 -24.49 -19.45
N ARG A 70 -10.44 -25.23 -20.07
CA ARG A 70 -9.00 -24.99 -19.97
C ARG A 70 -8.59 -23.61 -20.49
N ALA A 71 -9.25 -23.11 -21.54
CA ALA A 71 -8.94 -21.79 -22.09
C ALA A 71 -9.33 -20.69 -21.09
N LEU A 72 -10.51 -20.80 -20.47
CA LEU A 72 -10.94 -19.94 -19.39
C LEU A 72 -10.01 -20.00 -18.17
N PHE A 73 -9.59 -21.19 -17.76
CA PHE A 73 -8.65 -21.35 -16.65
C PHE A 73 -7.31 -20.63 -16.90
N ASN A 74 -6.74 -20.77 -18.11
CA ASN A 74 -5.53 -20.05 -18.51
C ASN A 74 -5.75 -18.52 -18.53
N LYS A 75 -6.95 -18.07 -18.91
CA LYS A 75 -7.32 -16.66 -18.86
C LYS A 75 -7.35 -16.14 -17.42
N TYR A 76 -7.84 -16.91 -16.46
CA TYR A 76 -7.79 -16.55 -15.04
C TYR A 76 -6.36 -16.43 -14.51
N ILE A 77 -5.50 -17.40 -14.81
CA ILE A 77 -4.07 -17.32 -14.46
C ILE A 77 -3.43 -16.05 -15.04
N THR A 78 -3.73 -15.73 -16.29
CA THR A 78 -3.20 -14.52 -16.96
C THR A 78 -3.72 -13.25 -16.29
N GLU A 79 -5.02 -13.15 -16.00
CA GLU A 79 -5.65 -11.99 -15.34
C GLU A 79 -5.02 -11.74 -13.96
N ILE A 80 -4.82 -12.80 -13.16
CA ILE A 80 -4.22 -12.68 -11.83
C ILE A 80 -2.74 -12.27 -11.93
N ASN A 81 -1.97 -12.87 -12.85
CA ASN A 81 -0.56 -12.51 -13.03
C ASN A 81 -0.37 -11.04 -13.42
N VAL A 82 -1.21 -10.50 -14.30
CA VAL A 82 -1.16 -9.06 -14.64
C VAL A 82 -1.40 -8.19 -13.40
N ARG A 83 -2.37 -8.56 -12.54
CA ARG A 83 -2.62 -7.83 -11.28
C ARG A 83 -1.47 -7.96 -10.30
N LEU A 84 -0.87 -9.14 -10.19
CA LEU A 84 0.32 -9.34 -9.36
C LEU A 84 1.51 -8.52 -9.82
N LEU A 85 1.76 -8.45 -11.13
CA LEU A 85 2.84 -7.63 -11.70
C LEU A 85 2.64 -6.15 -11.40
N ASN A 86 1.41 -5.65 -11.53
CA ASN A 86 1.08 -4.26 -11.19
C ASN A 86 1.27 -4.00 -9.68
N LEU A 87 0.76 -4.89 -8.83
CA LEU A 87 0.90 -4.80 -7.38
C LEU A 87 2.37 -4.86 -6.93
N PHE A 88 3.15 -5.77 -7.50
CA PHE A 88 4.59 -5.90 -7.23
C PHE A 88 5.38 -4.67 -7.69
N SER A 89 4.95 -4.02 -8.76
CA SER A 89 5.52 -2.77 -9.23
C SER A 89 5.22 -1.61 -8.27
N THR A 90 4.01 -1.53 -7.72
CA THR A 90 3.69 -0.50 -6.70
C THR A 90 4.37 -0.78 -5.37
N PHE A 91 4.56 -2.04 -4.98
CA PHE A 91 5.39 -2.41 -3.83
C PHE A 91 6.81 -1.88 -3.98
N LYS A 92 7.43 -2.07 -5.15
CA LYS A 92 8.76 -1.52 -5.43
C LYS A 92 8.75 -0.01 -5.39
N ALA A 93 7.83 0.63 -6.10
CA ALA A 93 7.77 2.08 -6.18
C ALA A 93 7.61 2.74 -4.80
N TYR A 94 6.76 2.18 -3.94
CA TYR A 94 6.60 2.65 -2.56
C TYR A 94 7.91 2.49 -1.78
N ARG A 95 8.53 1.31 -1.82
CA ARG A 95 9.79 1.05 -1.10
C ARG A 95 10.97 1.89 -1.59
N ASP A 96 11.08 2.16 -2.89
CA ASP A 96 12.18 2.92 -3.46
C ASP A 96 12.04 4.44 -3.17
N LYS A 97 10.80 4.97 -3.20
CA LYS A 97 10.55 6.41 -3.01
C LYS A 97 10.50 6.83 -1.54
N SER A 98 10.07 5.94 -0.65
CA SER A 98 9.82 6.27 0.75
C SER A 98 11.07 6.73 1.52
N PRO A 99 12.26 6.10 1.41
CA PRO A 99 13.45 6.53 2.15
C PRO A 99 13.81 8.00 1.91
N SER A 100 13.73 8.47 0.66
CA SER A 100 14.01 9.87 0.35
C SER A 100 12.99 10.84 0.95
N LEU A 101 11.71 10.46 1.00
CA LEU A 101 10.66 11.31 1.57
C LEU A 101 10.75 11.33 3.09
N VAL A 102 10.96 10.17 3.71
CA VAL A 102 11.15 10.01 5.16
C VAL A 102 12.36 10.81 5.64
N ASN A 103 13.48 10.78 4.90
CA ASN A 103 14.63 11.62 5.23
C ASN A 103 14.30 13.13 5.19
N LYS A 104 13.47 13.57 4.23
CA LYS A 104 13.08 14.99 4.14
C LYS A 104 12.17 15.41 5.30
N LEU A 105 11.24 14.54 5.67
CA LEU A 105 10.17 14.80 6.65
C LEU A 105 10.65 14.57 8.10
N CYS A 106 11.29 13.44 8.37
CA CYS A 106 11.69 13.02 9.71
C CYS A 106 13.16 13.31 10.03
N LYS A 107 13.96 13.76 9.04
CA LYS A 107 15.42 13.94 9.16
C LYS A 107 16.18 12.67 9.58
N ASP A 108 15.58 11.50 9.31
CA ASP A 108 16.18 10.19 9.53
C ASP A 108 16.17 9.41 8.21
N LYS A 109 17.37 9.20 7.66
CA LYS A 109 17.57 8.47 6.40
C LYS A 109 17.32 6.98 6.54
N LYS A 110 17.56 6.41 7.72
CA LYS A 110 17.53 4.97 7.95
C LYS A 110 16.21 4.47 8.50
N LEU A 111 15.40 5.35 9.10
CA LEU A 111 14.12 4.99 9.72
C LEU A 111 13.26 4.03 8.88
N PHE A 112 13.02 4.35 7.60
CA PHE A 112 12.20 3.49 6.73
C PHE A 112 12.86 2.12 6.49
N ASP A 113 14.16 2.12 6.19
CA ASP A 113 14.90 0.91 5.87
C ASP A 113 15.06 0.01 7.09
N ASP A 114 15.28 0.58 8.28
CA ASP A 114 15.38 -0.15 9.55
C ASP A 114 14.04 -0.79 9.91
N LEU A 115 12.93 -0.06 9.75
CA LEU A 115 11.58 -0.60 9.95
C LEU A 115 11.27 -1.73 8.96
N CYS A 116 11.58 -1.56 7.66
CA CYS A 116 11.42 -2.62 6.67
C CYS A 116 12.34 -3.82 6.92
N SER A 117 13.58 -3.60 7.36
CA SER A 117 14.54 -4.66 7.69
C SER A 117 14.02 -5.49 8.86
N SER A 118 13.47 -4.85 9.88
CA SER A 118 12.79 -5.54 10.97
C SER A 118 11.61 -6.39 10.48
N LYS A 119 10.80 -5.91 9.52
CA LYS A 119 9.73 -6.74 8.91
C LYS A 119 10.31 -7.91 8.12
N TYR A 120 11.39 -7.70 7.37
CA TYR A 120 12.06 -8.75 6.61
C TYR A 120 12.57 -9.87 7.52
N ASP A 121 13.18 -9.54 8.66
CA ASP A 121 13.73 -10.52 9.59
C ASP A 121 12.62 -11.32 10.30
N ASN A 122 11.50 -10.67 10.63
CA ASN A 122 10.44 -11.27 11.46
C ASN A 122 9.31 -11.94 10.68
N PHE A 123 9.16 -11.70 9.38
CA PHE A 123 8.01 -12.21 8.60
C PHE A 123 8.46 -12.95 7.34
N PHE A 124 8.15 -14.24 7.28
CA PHE A 124 8.38 -15.09 6.10
C PHE A 124 7.67 -14.55 4.87
N SER A 125 6.39 -14.19 5.01
CA SER A 125 5.61 -13.60 3.92
C SER A 125 6.28 -12.35 3.35
N PHE A 126 6.97 -11.57 4.18
CA PHE A 126 7.71 -10.40 3.72
C PHE A 126 8.87 -10.77 2.81
N ARG A 127 9.68 -11.74 3.24
CA ARG A 127 10.79 -12.26 2.44
C ARG A 127 10.33 -12.93 1.16
N LEU A 128 9.23 -13.70 1.23
CA LEU A 128 8.67 -14.41 0.09
C LEU A 128 8.16 -13.45 -0.98
N ILE A 129 7.39 -12.41 -0.61
CA ILE A 129 6.88 -11.42 -1.57
C ILE A 129 8.03 -10.61 -2.20
N ASP A 130 9.04 -10.23 -1.41
CA ASP A 130 10.25 -9.58 -1.95
C ASP A 130 10.97 -10.46 -2.98
N LEU A 131 11.09 -11.76 -2.68
CA LEU A 131 11.69 -12.74 -3.58
C LEU A 131 10.88 -12.92 -4.86
N LEU A 132 9.56 -13.07 -4.75
CA LEU A 132 8.64 -13.23 -5.89
C LEU A 132 8.61 -11.99 -6.78
N ARG A 133 8.62 -10.79 -6.20
CA ARG A 133 8.74 -9.53 -6.95
C ARG A 133 10.02 -9.52 -7.78
N ASN A 134 11.17 -9.84 -7.16
CA ASN A 134 12.45 -9.89 -7.87
C ASN A 134 12.44 -10.97 -8.96
N HIS A 135 11.80 -12.12 -8.71
CA HIS A 135 11.64 -13.18 -9.70
C HIS A 135 10.83 -12.69 -10.91
N ALA A 136 9.67 -12.08 -10.67
CA ALA A 136 8.75 -11.59 -11.70
C ALA A 136 9.31 -10.43 -12.54
N GLN A 137 10.27 -9.66 -12.00
CA GLN A 137 10.94 -8.59 -12.75
C GLN A 137 12.00 -9.09 -13.72
N HIS A 138 12.50 -10.31 -13.53
CA HIS A 138 13.64 -10.84 -14.29
C HIS A 138 13.33 -12.14 -15.05
N ASN A 139 12.15 -12.73 -14.85
CA ASN A 139 11.76 -14.04 -15.36
C ASN A 139 10.24 -14.10 -15.64
N ASP A 140 9.71 -15.32 -15.63
CA ASP A 140 8.32 -15.72 -15.86
C ASP A 140 7.30 -15.11 -14.87
N ASN A 141 6.03 -15.42 -15.14
CA ASN A 141 4.86 -15.05 -14.34
C ASN A 141 5.02 -15.33 -12.83
N PRO A 142 4.59 -14.40 -11.94
CA PRO A 142 4.62 -14.56 -10.48
C PRO A 142 4.05 -15.88 -9.93
N MET A 143 3.04 -16.43 -10.61
CA MET A 143 2.38 -17.67 -10.23
C MET A 143 2.05 -18.51 -11.48
N SER A 144 2.11 -19.83 -11.29
CA SER A 144 1.75 -20.82 -12.32
C SER A 144 0.59 -21.73 -11.90
N LEU A 145 0.24 -21.74 -10.60
CA LEU A 145 -0.78 -22.61 -10.05
C LEU A 145 -1.95 -21.80 -9.49
N LEU A 146 -3.17 -22.24 -9.81
CA LEU A 146 -4.42 -21.68 -9.35
C LEU A 146 -5.32 -22.81 -8.88
N THR A 147 -5.87 -22.68 -7.68
CA THR A 147 -6.90 -23.60 -7.17
C THR A 147 -8.23 -22.88 -7.19
N LEU A 148 -9.20 -23.46 -7.88
CA LEU A 148 -10.60 -23.05 -7.87
C LEU A 148 -11.38 -24.09 -7.06
N GLY A 149 -12.35 -23.64 -6.27
CA GLY A 149 -13.16 -24.58 -5.51
C GLY A 149 -14.36 -23.92 -4.84
N GLY A 150 -15.22 -24.78 -4.33
CA GLY A 150 -16.33 -24.38 -3.49
C GLY A 150 -16.72 -25.50 -2.52
N GLU A 151 -17.29 -25.11 -1.40
CA GLU A 151 -17.76 -26.03 -0.38
C GLU A 151 -19.10 -25.56 0.20
N TRP A 152 -19.98 -26.51 0.49
CA TRP A 152 -21.17 -26.22 1.26
C TRP A 152 -20.81 -26.13 2.74
N ARG A 153 -21.14 -25.01 3.37
CA ARG A 153 -21.05 -24.84 4.83
C ARG A 153 -22.45 -24.89 5.45
N GLY A 154 -22.60 -25.75 6.44
CA GLY A 154 -23.86 -26.01 7.16
C GLY A 154 -24.17 -27.50 7.22
N GLU A 155 -25.16 -27.87 8.03
CA GLU A 155 -25.66 -29.25 8.06
C GLU A 155 -26.39 -29.58 6.75
N TYR A 156 -25.96 -30.67 6.10
CA TYR A 156 -26.34 -31.11 4.74
C TYR A 156 -27.85 -31.43 4.56
N GLN A 157 -28.71 -31.07 5.51
CA GLN A 157 -30.16 -31.35 5.51
C GLN A 157 -31.01 -30.19 6.02
N THR A 158 -30.43 -29.03 6.32
CA THR A 158 -31.19 -27.82 6.68
C THR A 158 -31.22 -26.85 5.50
N THR A 159 -32.29 -26.06 5.38
CA THR A 159 -32.46 -24.99 4.36
C THR A 159 -31.46 -23.83 4.50
N GLN A 160 -30.42 -23.97 5.32
CA GLN A 160 -29.44 -22.94 5.66
C GLN A 160 -28.02 -23.24 5.15
N ALA A 161 -27.82 -24.26 4.31
CA ALA A 161 -26.51 -24.54 3.72
C ALA A 161 -26.10 -23.41 2.77
N ASN A 162 -24.99 -22.72 3.07
CA ASN A 162 -24.42 -21.67 2.23
C ASN A 162 -23.29 -22.28 1.38
N SER A 163 -23.26 -21.98 0.08
CA SER A 163 -22.12 -22.34 -0.77
C SER A 163 -21.05 -21.25 -0.66
N GLU A 164 -19.85 -21.64 -0.23
CA GLU A 164 -18.66 -20.79 -0.27
C GLU A 164 -17.84 -21.12 -1.51
N HIS A 165 -17.35 -20.10 -2.21
CA HIS A 165 -16.46 -20.26 -3.37
C HIS A 165 -15.16 -19.51 -3.15
N TYR A 166 -14.06 -20.07 -3.65
CA TYR A 166 -12.73 -19.50 -3.47
C TYR A 166 -11.85 -19.65 -4.71
N THR A 167 -11.00 -18.64 -4.90
CA THR A 167 -9.95 -18.62 -5.92
C THR A 167 -8.63 -18.41 -5.20
N ASN A 168 -7.77 -19.43 -5.26
CA ASN A 168 -6.56 -19.50 -4.45
C ASN A 168 -5.32 -19.55 -5.37
N PRO A 169 -4.67 -18.40 -5.60
CA PRO A 169 -3.33 -18.33 -6.16
C PRO A 169 -2.31 -19.09 -5.32
N ILE A 170 -1.57 -20.00 -5.93
CA ILE A 170 -0.59 -20.84 -5.22
C ILE A 170 0.83 -20.54 -5.71
N VAL A 171 1.74 -20.42 -4.74
CA VAL A 171 3.19 -20.43 -4.97
C VAL A 171 3.72 -21.80 -4.63
N ASP A 172 4.46 -22.38 -5.57
CA ASP A 172 5.10 -23.67 -5.43
C ASP A 172 6.62 -23.50 -5.25
N THR A 173 7.13 -23.91 -4.09
CA THR A 173 8.54 -23.74 -3.77
C THR A 173 9.44 -24.63 -4.61
N GLU A 174 8.98 -25.78 -5.09
CA GLU A 174 9.71 -26.67 -5.98
C GLU A 174 10.01 -25.95 -7.31
N ILE A 175 8.98 -25.28 -7.86
CA ILE A 175 9.08 -24.51 -9.10
C ILE A 175 10.05 -23.35 -8.92
N LEU A 176 9.93 -22.59 -7.82
CA LEU A 176 10.85 -21.48 -7.54
C LEU A 176 12.30 -21.95 -7.37
N ARG A 177 12.53 -23.12 -6.75
CA ARG A 177 13.86 -23.69 -6.53
C ARG A 177 14.58 -24.07 -7.83
N LYS A 178 13.85 -24.31 -8.92
CA LYS A 178 14.42 -24.59 -10.25
C LYS A 178 15.10 -23.36 -10.85
N ASN A 179 14.72 -22.14 -10.43
CA ASN A 179 15.36 -20.92 -10.88
C ASN A 179 16.69 -20.67 -10.13
N LYS A 180 17.82 -20.69 -10.85
CA LYS A 180 19.16 -20.48 -10.29
C LYS A 180 19.38 -19.10 -9.66
N LYS A 181 18.58 -18.09 -10.01
CA LYS A 181 18.69 -16.72 -9.48
C LYS A 181 17.93 -16.53 -8.16
N ILE A 182 17.12 -17.51 -7.75
CA ILE A 182 16.33 -17.44 -6.51
C ILE A 182 17.19 -17.87 -5.32
N LYS A 183 17.17 -17.06 -4.25
CA LYS A 183 17.85 -17.34 -2.98
C LYS A 183 17.14 -18.48 -2.23
N LYS A 184 17.69 -19.69 -2.35
CA LYS A 184 17.10 -20.93 -1.80
C LYS A 184 16.99 -20.97 -0.27
N ASN A 185 17.76 -20.16 0.45
CA ASN A 185 17.72 -20.05 1.92
C ASN A 185 16.46 -19.33 2.45
N ILE A 186 15.76 -18.56 1.61
CA ILE A 186 14.49 -17.93 1.95
C ILE A 186 13.33 -18.93 1.81
N LEU A 187 13.46 -19.91 0.92
CA LEU A 187 12.40 -20.87 0.64
C LEU A 187 12.36 -21.99 1.70
N PRO A 188 11.18 -22.42 2.14
CA PRO A 188 11.01 -23.55 3.06
C PRO A 188 11.11 -24.88 2.30
N SER A 189 10.54 -25.98 2.80
CA SER A 189 10.75 -27.32 2.20
C SER A 189 10.35 -27.32 0.71
N PRO A 190 11.06 -28.06 -0.18
CA PRO A 190 10.75 -28.08 -1.62
C PRO A 190 9.32 -28.47 -1.98
N ASP A 191 8.66 -29.27 -1.15
CA ASP A 191 7.29 -29.73 -1.39
C ASP A 191 6.22 -28.73 -0.89
N ASP A 192 6.66 -27.59 -0.35
CA ASP A 192 5.77 -26.61 0.25
C ASP A 192 5.05 -25.79 -0.81
N LYS A 193 3.75 -25.60 -0.57
CA LYS A 193 2.87 -24.74 -1.35
C LYS A 193 2.22 -23.74 -0.43
N PHE A 194 2.09 -22.51 -0.90
CA PHE A 194 1.50 -21.42 -0.12
C PHE A 194 0.43 -20.69 -0.91
N HIS A 195 -0.64 -20.33 -0.21
CA HIS A 195 -1.66 -19.41 -0.68
C HIS A 195 -1.06 -18.01 -0.76
N LEU A 196 -0.83 -17.54 -1.98
CA LEU A 196 -0.16 -16.27 -2.24
C LEU A 196 -0.94 -15.09 -1.68
N THR A 197 -2.28 -15.12 -1.76
CA THR A 197 -3.12 -14.05 -1.20
C THR A 197 -2.89 -13.84 0.30
N PHE A 198 -2.71 -14.91 1.07
CA PHE A 198 -2.42 -14.79 2.50
C PHE A 198 -1.06 -14.11 2.74
N CYS A 199 -0.04 -14.50 1.97
CA CYS A 199 1.29 -13.90 2.05
C CYS A 199 1.26 -12.42 1.64
N ILE A 200 0.49 -12.06 0.60
CA ILE A 200 0.29 -10.67 0.18
C ILE A 200 -0.39 -9.87 1.30
N LYS A 201 -1.43 -10.40 1.93
CA LYS A 201 -2.11 -9.73 3.05
C LYS A 201 -1.15 -9.44 4.22
N GLN A 202 -0.34 -10.42 4.62
CA GLN A 202 0.69 -10.19 5.64
C GLN A 202 1.75 -9.16 5.20
N TYR A 203 2.11 -9.12 3.92
CA TYR A 203 3.01 -8.12 3.39
C TYR A 203 2.42 -6.71 3.47
N ILE A 204 1.14 -6.53 3.09
CA ILE A 204 0.41 -5.26 3.21
C ILE A 204 0.32 -4.83 4.68
N GLU A 205 -0.01 -5.74 5.60
CA GLU A 205 -0.01 -5.45 7.04
C GLU A 205 1.35 -4.95 7.52
N CYS A 206 2.44 -5.58 7.07
CA CYS A 206 3.79 -5.16 7.41
C CYS A 206 4.08 -3.74 6.90
N LEU A 207 3.77 -3.46 5.63
CA LEU A 207 3.96 -2.12 5.06
C LEU A 207 3.05 -1.07 5.69
N SER A 208 1.79 -1.40 5.99
CA SER A 208 0.87 -0.53 6.72
C SER A 208 1.38 -0.20 8.12
N SER A 209 1.96 -1.18 8.83
CA SER A 209 2.59 -0.96 10.13
C SER A 209 3.81 -0.04 10.04
N VAL A 210 4.62 -0.15 8.99
CA VAL A 210 5.75 0.78 8.73
C VAL A 210 5.22 2.19 8.41
N HIS A 211 4.26 2.28 7.51
CA HIS A 211 3.62 3.53 7.10
C HIS A 211 3.02 4.26 8.29
N LYS A 212 2.23 3.57 9.12
CA LYS A 212 1.58 4.13 10.32
C LYS A 212 2.59 4.76 11.28
N GLN A 213 3.68 4.06 11.61
CA GLN A 213 4.71 4.56 12.53
C GLN A 213 5.36 5.86 12.01
N ILE A 214 5.61 5.93 10.71
CA ILE A 214 6.18 7.12 10.07
C ILE A 214 5.14 8.25 10.04
N SER A 215 3.90 7.95 9.66
CA SER A 215 2.83 8.94 9.57
C SER A 215 2.48 9.54 10.94
N GLU A 216 2.58 8.80 12.04
CA GLU A 216 2.43 9.35 13.40
C GLU A 216 3.47 10.45 13.70
N THR A 217 4.70 10.28 13.21
CA THR A 217 5.76 11.29 13.30
C THR A 217 5.46 12.49 12.41
N ILE A 218 5.09 12.25 11.15
CA ILE A 218 4.75 13.31 10.19
C ILE A 218 3.57 14.15 10.69
N LYS A 219 2.54 13.49 11.23
CA LYS A 219 1.31 14.11 11.75
C LYS A 219 1.61 15.15 12.83
N THR A 220 2.47 14.80 13.79
CA THR A 220 2.90 15.71 14.87
C THR A 220 3.53 16.97 14.29
N GLN A 221 4.39 16.83 13.29
CA GLN A 221 5.05 17.96 12.65
C GLN A 221 4.08 18.82 11.81
N ILE A 222 3.12 18.21 11.13
CA ILE A 222 2.07 18.95 10.39
C ILE A 222 1.24 19.80 11.33
N ILE A 223 0.88 19.28 12.52
CA ILE A 223 0.13 20.05 13.52
C ILE A 223 0.95 21.28 13.97
N SER A 224 2.25 21.14 14.21
CA SER A 224 3.14 22.26 14.55
C SER A 224 3.19 23.30 13.41
N ILE A 225 3.40 22.84 12.17
CA ILE A 225 3.44 23.71 10.99
C ILE A 225 2.11 24.45 10.81
N GLN A 226 0.98 23.77 11.03
CA GLN A 226 -0.33 24.39 10.96
C GLN A 226 -0.47 25.51 12.00
N GLN A 227 -0.03 25.30 13.24
CA GLN A 227 -0.07 26.34 14.28
C GLN A 227 0.82 27.55 13.92
N GLU A 228 2.00 27.31 13.36
CA GLU A 228 2.89 28.39 12.88
C GLU A 228 2.24 29.20 11.75
N ILE A 229 1.64 28.52 10.76
CA ILE A 229 0.90 29.18 9.67
C ILE A 229 -0.23 30.04 10.23
N LEU A 230 -1.05 29.50 11.16
CA LEU A 230 -2.17 30.24 11.74
C LEU A 230 -1.69 31.49 12.49
N THR A 231 -0.59 31.38 13.26
CA THR A 231 0.00 32.52 13.98
C THR A 231 0.40 33.67 13.06
N ILE A 232 0.88 33.36 11.85
CA ILE A 232 1.29 34.36 10.86
C ILE A 232 0.07 35.01 10.19
N LEU A 233 -0.96 34.20 9.88
CA LEU A 233 -2.01 34.61 8.95
C LEU A 233 -3.30 35.06 9.62
N GLU A 234 -3.73 34.46 10.72
CA GLU A 234 -4.99 34.81 11.41
C GLU A 234 -5.05 36.28 11.86
N PRO A 235 -3.96 36.90 12.37
CA PRO A 235 -3.99 38.32 12.71
C PRO A 235 -4.15 39.24 11.50
N LYS A 236 -3.83 38.74 10.29
CA LYS A 236 -3.74 39.53 9.07
C LYS A 236 -4.92 39.30 8.12
N MET A 237 -5.55 38.13 8.17
CA MET A 237 -6.71 37.79 7.37
C MET A 237 -7.55 36.69 8.03
N LYS A 238 -8.86 36.72 7.76
CA LYS A 238 -9.72 35.57 8.01
C LYS A 238 -9.43 34.50 6.97
N LEU A 239 -8.88 33.37 7.41
CA LEU A 239 -8.63 32.23 6.55
C LEU A 239 -9.94 31.59 6.11
N SER A 240 -10.10 31.36 4.80
CA SER A 240 -11.12 30.47 4.26
C SER A 240 -10.76 29.01 4.52
N ASP A 241 -11.76 28.12 4.50
CA ASP A 241 -11.56 26.67 4.63
C ASP A 241 -10.57 26.12 3.58
N ASP A 242 -10.62 26.66 2.35
CA ASP A 242 -9.63 26.39 1.32
C ASP A 242 -8.40 27.30 1.51
N LYS A 243 -7.35 26.75 2.16
CA LYS A 243 -6.09 27.45 2.49
C LYS A 243 -5.18 27.67 1.27
N ILE A 244 -5.67 28.36 0.25
CA ILE A 244 -4.90 28.79 -0.93
C ILE A 244 -4.42 30.23 -0.70
N ILE A 245 -3.10 30.43 -0.71
CA ILE A 245 -2.50 31.75 -0.51
C ILE A 245 -1.73 32.15 -1.77
N PHE A 246 -1.92 33.38 -2.21
CA PHE A 246 -1.14 33.99 -3.29
C PHE A 246 -0.14 34.96 -2.68
N VAL A 247 1.15 34.66 -2.84
CA VAL A 247 2.25 35.52 -2.41
C VAL A 247 2.75 36.31 -3.61
N TYR A 248 2.78 37.64 -3.51
CA TYR A 248 3.34 38.49 -4.56
C TYR A 248 4.77 38.91 -4.21
N LYS A 249 5.73 38.63 -5.07
CA LYS A 249 7.14 39.00 -4.90
C LYS A 249 7.80 39.26 -6.26
N ASN A 250 8.60 40.32 -6.37
CA ASN A 250 9.38 40.65 -7.58
C ASN A 250 8.54 40.68 -8.87
N ASN A 251 7.38 41.35 -8.82
CA ASN A 251 6.41 41.40 -9.91
C ASN A 251 5.80 40.06 -10.36
N ASN A 252 5.94 39.01 -9.55
CA ASN A 252 5.37 37.69 -9.82
C ASN A 252 4.51 37.21 -8.65
N TYR A 253 3.42 36.49 -8.97
CA TYR A 253 2.63 35.77 -7.98
C TYR A 253 3.11 34.33 -7.87
N GLU A 254 3.31 33.86 -6.65
CA GLU A 254 3.54 32.46 -6.30
C GLU A 254 2.34 31.93 -5.49
N THR A 255 1.80 30.78 -5.89
CA THR A 255 0.69 30.13 -5.16
C THR A 255 1.22 29.13 -4.12
N TYR A 256 0.66 29.19 -2.93
CA TYR A 256 0.94 28.30 -1.79
C TYR A 256 -0.34 27.58 -1.42
N TYR A 257 -0.33 26.26 -1.59
CA TYR A 257 -1.42 25.38 -1.19
C TYR A 257 -1.07 24.79 0.17
N LEU A 258 -1.75 25.23 1.23
CA LEU A 258 -1.49 24.84 2.63
C LEU A 258 -2.62 23.98 3.21
N ASN A 259 -3.32 23.23 2.36
CA ASN A 259 -4.37 22.33 2.82
C ASN A 259 -3.74 21.12 3.54
N CYS A 260 -3.85 21.13 4.87
CA CYS A 260 -3.44 20.03 5.73
C CYS A 260 -4.49 18.91 5.78
N ASP A 261 -5.76 19.24 5.48
CA ASP A 261 -6.90 18.33 5.60
C ASP A 261 -6.77 17.17 4.61
N THR A 262 -6.31 17.43 3.39
CA THR A 262 -6.03 16.37 2.40
C THR A 262 -5.03 15.33 2.94
N TYR A 263 -4.03 15.75 3.70
CA TYR A 263 -3.11 14.81 4.35
C TYR A 263 -3.85 14.01 5.42
N PHE A 264 -4.62 14.66 6.29
CA PHE A 264 -5.33 13.98 7.38
C PHE A 264 -6.40 13.01 6.89
N ASP A 265 -7.06 13.32 5.77
CA ASP A 265 -8.06 12.46 5.16
C ASP A 265 -7.42 11.19 4.59
N LEU A 266 -6.39 11.34 3.75
CA LEU A 266 -5.63 10.20 3.24
C LEU A 266 -5.02 9.37 4.38
N ASN A 267 -4.40 10.06 5.35
CA ASN A 267 -3.83 9.40 6.51
C ASN A 267 -4.87 8.54 7.23
N ARG A 268 -6.08 9.07 7.45
CA ARG A 268 -7.21 8.38 8.10
C ARG A 268 -7.68 7.16 7.33
N GLU A 269 -7.79 7.26 6.02
CA GLU A 269 -8.14 6.14 5.14
C GLU A 269 -7.11 5.01 5.23
N HIS A 270 -5.84 5.35 5.45
CA HIS A 270 -4.73 4.40 5.51
C HIS A 270 -4.50 3.75 6.89
N ILE A 271 -5.14 4.22 7.97
CA ILE A 271 -4.85 3.78 9.36
C ILE A 271 -5.21 2.31 9.63
N ASN A 272 -6.13 1.73 8.85
CA ASN A 272 -6.81 0.49 9.23
C ASN A 272 -6.59 -0.68 8.26
N LEU A 273 -5.34 -1.04 8.02
CA LEU A 273 -4.97 -2.27 7.27
C LEU A 273 -4.26 -3.30 8.14
N SER A 274 -4.53 -3.28 9.45
CA SER A 274 -4.11 -4.35 10.37
C SER A 274 -5.00 -5.59 10.23
N ASN A 275 -4.43 -6.77 10.47
CA ASN A 275 -5.16 -8.05 10.52
C ASN A 275 -5.86 -8.48 9.22
N LEU A 276 -5.53 -7.90 8.06
CA LEU A 276 -5.98 -8.36 6.74
C LEU A 276 -5.82 -9.87 6.53
N SER A 277 -4.71 -10.46 6.97
CA SER A 277 -4.39 -11.89 6.83
C SER A 277 -5.34 -12.81 7.62
N ASN A 278 -6.02 -12.26 8.62
CA ASN A 278 -7.09 -12.95 9.35
C ASN A 278 -8.44 -12.87 8.62
N HIS A 279 -8.59 -11.95 7.66
CA HIS A 279 -9.78 -11.79 6.85
C HIS A 279 -9.67 -12.52 5.51
N CYS A 280 -10.53 -13.51 5.32
CA CYS A 280 -10.65 -14.25 4.08
C CYS A 280 -11.79 -13.64 3.25
N ILE A 281 -11.46 -13.11 2.08
CA ILE A 281 -12.43 -12.66 1.07
C ILE A 281 -12.17 -13.55 -0.14
N ASN A 282 -13.11 -14.46 -0.44
CA ASN A 282 -13.06 -15.35 -1.62
C ASN A 282 -11.74 -16.15 -1.78
N THR A 283 -11.06 -16.39 -0.67
CA THR A 283 -9.81 -17.14 -0.55
C THR A 283 -9.91 -18.03 0.67
N LYS A 284 -9.23 -19.18 0.65
CA LYS A 284 -9.23 -20.10 1.77
C LYS A 284 -7.80 -20.56 2.04
N THR A 285 -7.25 -20.17 3.18
CA THR A 285 -5.93 -20.63 3.65
C THR A 285 -6.12 -21.59 4.82
N PRO A 286 -5.71 -22.87 4.70
CA PRO A 286 -5.84 -23.84 5.79
C PRO A 286 -5.10 -23.40 7.06
N LYS A 287 -5.63 -23.78 8.22
CA LYS A 287 -5.03 -23.47 9.52
C LYS A 287 -3.58 -23.97 9.63
N GLU A 288 -3.34 -25.20 9.16
CA GLU A 288 -2.01 -25.82 9.15
C GLU A 288 -0.97 -24.97 8.41
N GLU A 289 -1.38 -24.35 7.30
CA GLU A 289 -0.49 -23.46 6.55
C GLU A 289 -0.22 -22.15 7.30
N LYS A 290 -1.24 -21.56 7.95
CA LYS A 290 -1.06 -20.38 8.81
C LYS A 290 -0.11 -20.67 9.97
N ASP A 291 -0.24 -21.84 10.59
CA ASP A 291 0.62 -22.30 11.68
C ASP A 291 2.06 -22.50 11.17
N LYS A 292 2.22 -23.09 9.99
CA LYS A 292 3.52 -23.25 9.33
C LYS A 292 4.19 -21.92 9.00
N ILE A 293 3.46 -20.96 8.42
CA ILE A 293 3.99 -19.60 8.16
C ILE A 293 4.39 -18.94 9.49
N SER A 294 3.60 -19.11 10.54
CA SER A 294 3.92 -18.59 11.88
C SER A 294 5.19 -19.21 12.46
N GLN A 295 5.48 -20.49 12.18
CA GLN A 295 6.75 -21.12 12.53
C GLN A 295 7.92 -20.56 11.70
N LEU A 296 7.73 -20.34 10.40
CA LEU A 296 8.74 -19.76 9.51
C LEU A 296 9.08 -18.30 9.87
N ASN A 297 8.15 -17.55 10.48
CA ASN A 297 8.42 -16.22 11.03
C ASN A 297 9.49 -16.26 12.14
N LYS A 298 9.55 -17.33 12.93
CA LYS A 298 10.56 -17.51 13.99
C LYS A 298 11.94 -17.87 13.46
N TYR A 299 12.04 -18.25 12.19
CA TYR A 299 13.30 -18.58 11.54
C TYR A 299 13.87 -17.35 10.84
N ASN A 300 15.01 -16.86 11.33
CA ASN A 300 15.77 -15.83 10.63
C ASN A 300 16.85 -16.52 9.78
N PRO A 301 16.69 -16.60 8.44
CA PRO A 301 17.74 -17.12 7.58
C PRO A 301 18.91 -16.14 7.63
N LYS A 302 19.92 -16.43 8.45
CA LYS A 302 21.19 -15.69 8.39
C LYS A 302 21.71 -15.71 6.94
N PRO A 303 22.26 -14.57 6.45
CA PRO A 303 22.62 -14.38 5.04
C PRO A 303 23.58 -15.44 4.51
#